data_AF-A0A6B3IGJ1-F1
#
_entry.id   AF-A0A6B3IGJ1-F1
#
_cell.length_a   1.000
_cell.length_b   1.000
_cell.length_c   1.000
_cell.angle_alpha   90.00
_cell.angle_beta   90.00
_cell.angle_gamma   90.00
#
_symmetry.space_group_name_H-M   'P 1'
#
loop_
_entity.id
_entity.type
_entity.pdbx_description
1 polymer ?
#
loop_
_entity_poly.entity_id
_entity_poly.type
_entity_poly.pdbx_seq_one_letter_code
_entity_poly.pdbx_strand_id
1 'polypeptide(L)'
;TAAPGHYTVGLGNGVETELTATTRTAVNRYEFPARKDSSTLILDVAGSNNRVFDSEVTVEGRTVSGWVETASVCDEGGRYRAYFSSTFDRAFTSYGTWQGGAVTPGAATARGGAAKHGSGAYLVFPKGATVTARTGLSYVSVANAARNAEEETGGRSFDQVRRSTAQVWKDALSTVKATGGTKSERVKFYTALYHSLLHPNTADDVNGQYPGHDGKVRKVAPGRHHYVTYAGWDMYRGQAQLIALLFPKVGSD
;
A
#
# COMPACT_ATOMS: atom_id res chain seq x y z
N THR A 1 -9.08 -7.59 -14.30
CA THR A 1 -8.25 -8.81 -14.26
C THR A 1 -7.38 -8.81 -13.03
N ALA A 2 -7.08 -9.97 -12.45
CA ALA A 2 -6.18 -10.11 -11.30
C ALA A 2 -5.15 -11.23 -11.54
N ALA A 3 -3.92 -11.01 -11.08
CA ALA A 3 -2.82 -11.98 -11.06
C ALA A 3 -1.88 -11.64 -9.88
N PRO A 4 -1.02 -12.57 -9.42
CA PRO A 4 -0.06 -12.28 -8.36
C PRO A 4 0.77 -11.01 -8.66
N GLY A 5 0.63 -10.00 -7.82
CA GLY A 5 1.33 -8.71 -7.97
C GLY A 5 0.72 -7.72 -8.96
N HIS A 6 -0.46 -8.00 -9.54
CA HIS A 6 -1.12 -7.09 -10.48
C HIS A 6 -2.65 -7.17 -10.42
N TYR A 7 -3.30 -6.01 -10.39
CA TYR A 7 -4.75 -5.89 -10.49
C TYR A 7 -5.12 -4.81 -11.50
N THR A 8 -6.20 -5.01 -12.26
CA THR A 8 -6.74 -4.01 -13.17
C THR A 8 -8.26 -4.03 -13.20
N VAL A 9 -8.87 -2.85 -13.28
CA VAL A 9 -10.32 -2.66 -13.33
C VAL A 9 -10.68 -1.41 -14.12
N GLY A 10 -11.68 -1.52 -14.99
CA GLY A 10 -12.37 -0.38 -15.58
C GLY A 10 -13.54 0.04 -14.69
N LEU A 11 -13.54 1.30 -14.27
CA LEU A 11 -14.58 1.86 -13.41
C LEU A 11 -15.79 2.32 -14.24
N GLY A 12 -16.98 2.34 -13.64
CA GLY A 12 -18.21 2.76 -14.32
C GLY A 12 -18.21 4.22 -14.81
N ASN A 13 -17.28 5.05 -14.31
CA ASN A 13 -17.07 6.42 -14.79
C ASN A 13 -16.12 6.52 -16.00
N GLY A 14 -15.58 5.39 -16.47
CA GLY A 14 -14.69 5.27 -17.62
C GLY A 14 -13.20 5.39 -17.30
N VAL A 15 -12.80 5.43 -16.03
CA VAL A 15 -11.38 5.42 -15.64
C VAL A 15 -10.87 3.98 -15.61
N GLU A 16 -9.77 3.71 -16.31
CA GLU A 16 -9.05 2.44 -16.19
C GLU A 16 -8.01 2.56 -15.08
N THR A 17 -7.98 1.57 -14.18
CA THR A 17 -7.05 1.52 -13.05
C THR A 17 -6.21 0.26 -13.12
N GLU A 18 -4.90 0.41 -12.96
CA GLU A 18 -3.95 -0.69 -12.81
C GLU A 18 -3.12 -0.50 -11.53
N LEU A 19 -2.91 -1.59 -10.79
CA LEU A 19 -2.24 -1.60 -9.50
C LEU A 19 -1.13 -2.65 -9.50
N THR A 20 0.03 -2.29 -8.97
CA THR A 20 1.12 -3.20 -8.62
C THR A 20 1.83 -2.68 -7.36
N ALA A 21 2.78 -3.45 -6.81
CA ALA A 21 3.45 -3.08 -5.58
C ALA A 21 4.88 -3.65 -5.49
N THR A 22 5.73 -2.96 -4.74
CA THR A 22 6.93 -3.50 -4.11
C THR A 22 6.62 -3.83 -2.64
N THR A 23 7.63 -4.09 -1.80
CA THR A 23 7.43 -4.51 -0.41
C THR A 23 6.69 -3.45 0.44
N ARG A 24 7.02 -2.16 0.29
CA ARG A 24 6.46 -1.04 1.09
C ARG A 24 5.83 0.06 0.23
N THR A 25 5.77 -0.13 -1.08
CA THR A 25 5.32 0.90 -2.03
C THR A 25 4.26 0.37 -2.96
N ALA A 26 3.12 1.06 -3.02
CA ALA A 26 2.12 0.86 -4.07
C ALA A 26 2.47 1.70 -5.30
N VAL A 27 2.30 1.13 -6.50
CA VAL A 27 2.44 1.86 -7.77
C VAL A 27 1.15 1.68 -8.55
N ASN A 28 0.42 2.80 -8.74
CA ASN A 28 -0.90 2.81 -9.35
C ASN A 28 -0.84 3.60 -10.67
N ARG A 29 -1.53 3.13 -11.69
CA ARG A 29 -1.72 3.82 -12.97
C ARG A 29 -3.22 4.05 -13.19
N TYR A 30 -3.57 5.31 -13.44
CA TYR A 30 -4.94 5.74 -13.73
C TYR A 30 -4.98 6.33 -15.14
N GLU A 31 -5.82 5.79 -16.01
CA GLU A 31 -6.08 6.35 -17.33
C GLU A 31 -7.47 7.00 -17.33
N PHE A 32 -7.48 8.33 -17.41
CA PHE A 32 -8.71 9.10 -17.41
C PHE A 32 -9.30 9.21 -18.83
N PRO A 33 -10.64 9.13 -19.00
CA PRO A 33 -11.26 9.23 -20.30
C PRO A 33 -11.25 10.67 -20.83
N ALA A 34 -10.79 10.88 -22.06
CA ALA A 34 -10.70 12.21 -22.70
C ALA A 34 -12.06 12.92 -22.91
N ARG A 35 -13.18 12.19 -22.85
CA ARG A 35 -14.53 12.75 -23.06
C ARG A 35 -15.19 13.30 -21.78
N LYS A 36 -14.59 13.13 -20.60
CA LYS A 36 -15.12 13.63 -19.32
C LYS A 36 -14.56 15.01 -18.99
N ASP A 37 -15.32 15.80 -18.24
CA ASP A 37 -14.98 17.20 -17.95
C ASP A 37 -13.84 17.38 -16.95
N SER A 38 -13.49 16.33 -16.19
CA SER A 38 -12.37 16.37 -15.26
C SER A 38 -11.65 15.03 -15.13
N SER A 39 -10.34 15.11 -14.85
CA SER A 39 -9.49 13.99 -14.45
C SER A 39 -9.14 14.18 -12.97
N THR A 40 -10.10 13.91 -12.09
CA THR A 40 -9.96 14.12 -10.63
C THR A 40 -9.66 12.81 -9.92
N LEU A 41 -8.61 12.81 -9.09
CA LEU A 41 -8.32 11.76 -8.12
C LEU A 41 -8.63 12.27 -6.70
N ILE A 42 -9.23 11.41 -5.88
CA ILE A 42 -9.55 11.70 -4.47
C ILE A 42 -8.65 10.83 -3.60
N LEU A 43 -7.96 11.44 -2.64
CA LEU A 43 -7.16 10.77 -1.62
C LEU A 43 -7.82 11.01 -0.26
N ASP A 44 -8.63 10.05 0.15
CA ASP A 44 -9.29 10.06 1.46
C ASP A 44 -8.39 9.45 2.53
N VAL A 45 -7.75 10.32 3.33
CA VAL A 45 -6.79 9.92 4.35
C VAL A 45 -7.49 9.34 5.58
N ALA A 46 -8.70 9.82 5.87
CA ALA A 46 -9.51 9.37 6.99
C ALA A 46 -10.48 8.21 6.64
N GLY A 47 -10.28 7.55 5.49
CA GLY A 47 -11.11 6.45 5.00
C GLY A 47 -10.81 5.07 5.63
N SER A 48 -10.27 5.03 6.85
CA SER A 48 -9.87 3.77 7.51
C SER A 48 -11.07 2.84 7.75
N ASN A 49 -10.83 1.52 7.66
CA ASN A 49 -11.85 0.54 8.05
C ASN A 49 -12.14 0.64 9.55
N ASN A 50 -11.10 0.81 10.37
CA ASN A 50 -11.20 1.00 11.80
C ASN A 50 -11.45 2.48 12.16
N ARG A 51 -11.74 2.72 13.43
CA ARG A 51 -11.94 4.02 14.04
C ARG A 51 -10.73 4.93 13.81
N VAL A 52 -11.01 6.09 13.24
CA VAL A 52 -10.07 7.19 13.11
C VAL A 52 -10.03 7.99 14.41
N PHE A 53 -8.83 8.29 14.89
CA PHE A 53 -8.61 9.20 16.02
C PHE A 53 -8.16 10.57 15.55
N ASP A 54 -7.34 10.61 14.49
CA ASP A 54 -6.92 11.83 13.83
C ASP A 54 -6.37 11.53 12.43
N SER A 55 -6.30 12.54 11.58
CA SER A 55 -5.77 12.41 10.21
C SER A 55 -5.27 13.75 9.69
N GLU A 56 -4.23 13.72 8.89
CA GLU A 56 -3.65 14.91 8.28
C GLU A 56 -3.20 14.62 6.85
N VAL A 57 -3.39 15.60 5.98
CA VAL A 57 -2.94 15.58 4.59
C VAL A 57 -2.23 16.88 4.26
N THR A 58 -1.18 16.77 3.45
CA THR A 58 -0.43 17.88 2.87
C THR A 58 -0.21 17.62 1.38
N VAL A 59 -0.44 18.63 0.55
CA VAL A 59 -0.18 18.66 -0.89
C VAL A 59 0.96 19.63 -1.14
N GLU A 60 2.06 19.15 -1.72
CA GLU A 60 3.24 19.94 -2.04
C GLU A 60 3.77 19.55 -3.42
N GLY A 61 3.73 20.48 -4.38
CA GLY A 61 4.19 20.23 -5.75
C GLY A 61 3.42 19.08 -6.42
N ARG A 62 4.11 17.96 -6.66
CA ARG A 62 3.53 16.72 -7.23
C ARG A 62 3.35 15.61 -6.20
N THR A 63 3.39 15.96 -4.92
CA THR A 63 3.38 15.00 -3.82
C THR A 63 2.21 15.28 -2.89
N VAL A 64 1.53 14.22 -2.46
CA VAL A 64 0.57 14.25 -1.37
C VAL A 64 1.06 13.33 -0.28
N SER A 65 1.21 13.83 0.92
CA SER A 65 1.69 13.07 2.08
C SER A 65 0.83 13.32 3.30
N GLY A 66 0.96 12.47 4.30
CA GLY A 66 0.19 12.62 5.51
C GLY A 66 0.16 11.36 6.34
N TRP A 67 -0.83 11.28 7.22
CA TRP A 67 -1.00 10.15 8.12
C TRP A 67 -2.43 10.03 8.62
N VAL A 68 -2.76 8.83 9.07
CA VAL A 68 -3.98 8.54 9.83
C VAL A 68 -3.62 7.82 11.12
N GLU A 69 -4.14 8.29 12.25
CA GLU A 69 -4.10 7.59 13.53
C GLU A 69 -5.36 6.76 13.69
N THR A 70 -5.21 5.44 13.82
CA THR A 70 -6.32 4.49 13.79
C THR A 70 -6.15 3.39 14.85
N ALA A 71 -7.25 2.72 15.16
CA ALA A 71 -7.25 1.52 16.01
C ALA A 71 -6.66 0.31 15.28
N SER A 72 -6.18 -0.66 16.05
CA SER A 72 -5.55 -1.88 15.53
C SER A 72 -6.53 -2.81 14.81
N VAL A 73 -7.37 -3.55 15.54
CA VAL A 73 -8.26 -4.57 14.96
C VAL A 73 -9.65 -4.38 15.51
N CYS A 74 -10.67 -4.29 14.65
CA CYS A 74 -12.08 -4.20 15.05
C CYS A 74 -12.37 -3.09 16.06
N ASP A 75 -11.75 -1.92 15.89
CA ASP A 75 -11.82 -0.78 16.82
C ASP A 75 -11.24 -1.01 18.23
N GLU A 76 -10.56 -2.14 18.42
CA GLU A 76 -9.90 -2.54 19.65
C GLU A 76 -8.37 -2.50 19.53
N GLY A 77 -7.70 -2.58 20.70
CA GLY A 77 -6.24 -2.61 20.81
C GLY A 77 -5.56 -1.25 20.83
N GLY A 78 -4.26 -1.24 20.53
CA GLY A 78 -3.43 -0.03 20.53
C GLY A 78 -3.77 0.92 19.37
N ARG A 79 -3.40 2.18 19.53
CA ARG A 79 -3.42 3.18 18.45
C ARG A 79 -2.09 3.16 17.73
N TYR A 80 -2.12 3.29 16.42
CA TYR A 80 -0.92 3.47 15.61
C TYR A 80 -1.18 4.51 14.53
N ARG A 81 -0.09 5.08 14.00
CA ARG A 81 -0.14 5.96 12.83
C ARG A 81 0.38 5.22 11.61
N ALA A 82 -0.40 5.25 10.54
CA ALA A 82 0.06 4.89 9.21
C ALA A 82 0.39 6.18 8.46
N TYR A 83 1.64 6.34 8.07
CA TYR A 83 2.15 7.46 7.28
C TYR A 83 2.24 7.07 5.81
N PHE A 84 2.00 8.03 4.93
CA PHE A 84 2.15 7.83 3.50
C PHE A 84 2.82 9.03 2.82
N SER A 85 3.42 8.76 1.67
CA SER A 85 3.86 9.79 0.71
C SER A 85 3.62 9.28 -0.71
N SER A 86 2.77 10.00 -1.45
CA SER A 86 2.33 9.69 -2.81
C SER A 86 2.89 10.71 -3.79
N THR A 87 3.82 10.32 -4.66
CA THR A 87 4.37 11.19 -5.71
C THR A 87 3.78 10.82 -7.07
N PHE A 88 3.34 11.82 -7.83
CA PHE A 88 2.67 11.66 -9.11
C PHE A 88 3.59 12.06 -10.27
N ASP A 89 3.54 11.33 -11.39
CA ASP A 89 4.35 11.62 -12.59
C ASP A 89 3.79 12.75 -13.48
N ARG A 90 2.69 13.38 -13.05
CA ARG A 90 2.06 14.53 -13.70
C ARG A 90 1.84 15.64 -12.68
N ALA A 91 1.96 16.88 -13.15
CA ALA A 91 1.59 18.05 -12.36
C ALA A 91 0.07 18.16 -12.23
N PHE A 92 -0.38 18.70 -11.10
CA PHE A 92 -1.79 19.01 -10.88
C PHE A 92 -2.14 20.31 -11.62
N THR A 93 -3.28 20.34 -12.30
CA THR A 93 -3.83 21.60 -12.87
C THR A 93 -4.52 22.42 -11.80
N SER A 94 -5.14 21.74 -10.82
CA SER A 94 -5.62 22.32 -9.57
C SER A 94 -5.71 21.25 -8.49
N TYR A 95 -5.79 21.67 -7.24
CA TYR A 95 -5.98 20.79 -6.09
C TYR A 95 -6.76 21.52 -5.01
N GLY A 96 -7.13 20.78 -3.97
CA GLY A 96 -7.61 21.33 -2.71
C GLY A 96 -7.74 20.23 -1.68
N THR A 97 -7.98 20.62 -0.44
CA THR A 97 -8.20 19.68 0.66
C THR A 97 -9.62 19.80 1.17
N TRP A 98 -10.04 18.81 1.97
CA TRP A 98 -11.26 18.92 2.75
C TRP A 98 -11.01 18.64 4.22
N GLN A 99 -11.84 19.26 5.06
CA GLN A 99 -11.94 19.03 6.50
C GLN A 99 -13.42 18.87 6.87
N GLY A 100 -13.78 17.68 7.37
CA GLY A 100 -15.17 17.30 7.56
C GLY A 100 -15.96 17.41 6.25
N GLY A 101 -17.04 18.18 6.26
CA GLY A 101 -17.84 18.44 5.05
C GLY A 101 -17.37 19.64 4.21
N ALA A 102 -16.35 20.37 4.63
CA ALA A 102 -15.90 21.59 3.95
C ALA A 102 -14.73 21.30 3.00
N VAL A 103 -14.92 21.62 1.71
CA VAL A 103 -13.88 21.55 0.68
C VAL A 103 -13.29 22.94 0.48
N THR A 104 -11.96 23.07 0.48
CA THR A 104 -11.26 24.35 0.29
C THR A 104 -10.32 24.26 -0.92
N PRO A 105 -10.72 24.84 -2.08
CA PRO A 105 -9.87 24.89 -3.25
C PRO A 105 -8.54 25.61 -2.99
N GLY A 106 -7.44 25.05 -3.50
CA GLY A 106 -6.09 25.59 -3.35
C GLY A 106 -5.47 25.41 -1.96
N ALA A 107 -6.23 24.96 -0.96
CA ALA A 107 -5.66 24.62 0.34
C ALA A 107 -4.69 23.44 0.21
N ALA A 108 -3.49 23.61 0.77
CA ALA A 108 -2.44 22.61 0.73
C ALA A 108 -2.54 21.60 1.87
N THR A 109 -3.17 21.96 2.99
CA THR A 109 -3.23 21.11 4.19
C THR A 109 -4.66 20.96 4.69
N ALA A 110 -4.96 19.83 5.33
CA ALA A 110 -6.16 19.67 6.15
C ALA A 110 -5.91 18.66 7.28
N ARG A 111 -6.63 18.83 8.40
CA ARG A 111 -6.62 17.90 9.53
C ARG A 111 -8.05 17.54 9.90
N GLY A 112 -8.36 16.25 9.92
CA GLY A 112 -9.74 15.75 9.98
C GLY A 112 -10.25 15.46 11.39
N GLY A 113 -9.38 15.47 12.39
CA GLY A 113 -9.71 14.98 13.72
C GLY A 113 -10.22 13.54 13.67
N ALA A 114 -11.07 13.16 14.64
CA ALA A 114 -11.59 11.80 14.77
C ALA A 114 -12.75 11.46 13.80
N ALA A 115 -13.10 12.36 12.87
CA ALA A 115 -14.16 12.08 11.91
C ALA A 115 -13.66 11.11 10.83
N LYS A 116 -14.39 10.01 10.61
CA LYS A 116 -14.18 9.15 9.45
C LYS A 116 -14.46 9.96 8.18
N HIS A 117 -13.63 9.80 7.16
CA HIS A 117 -13.62 10.64 5.96
C HIS A 117 -13.40 12.14 6.25
N GLY A 118 -12.91 12.48 7.46
CA GLY A 118 -12.78 13.84 7.95
C GLY A 118 -11.65 14.65 7.31
N SER A 119 -10.70 14.03 6.61
CA SER A 119 -9.72 14.77 5.81
C SER A 119 -9.22 14.02 4.60
N GLY A 120 -8.80 14.80 3.60
CA GLY A 120 -8.12 14.30 2.42
C GLY A 120 -7.90 15.39 1.38
N ALA A 121 -7.44 14.99 0.19
CA ALA A 121 -7.13 15.89 -0.91
C ALA A 121 -7.79 15.45 -2.22
N TYR A 122 -8.23 16.40 -3.03
CA TYR A 122 -8.56 16.16 -4.43
C TYR A 122 -7.48 16.75 -5.32
N LEU A 123 -7.13 16.01 -6.38
CA LEU A 123 -6.12 16.38 -7.35
C LEU A 123 -6.76 16.38 -8.73
N VAL A 124 -6.64 17.48 -9.46
CA VAL A 124 -7.11 17.58 -10.85
C VAL A 124 -5.92 17.51 -11.77
N PHE A 125 -6.01 16.66 -12.78
CA PHE A 125 -5.00 16.48 -13.83
C PHE A 125 -5.51 17.05 -15.17
N PRO A 126 -4.63 17.22 -16.16
CA PRO A 126 -5.05 17.52 -17.52
C PRO A 126 -6.07 16.49 -18.03
N LYS A 127 -7.03 16.95 -18.83
CA LYS A 127 -8.08 16.10 -19.38
C LYS A 127 -7.50 14.92 -20.14
N GLY A 128 -7.98 13.71 -19.84
CA GLY A 128 -7.54 12.50 -20.53
C GLY A 128 -6.12 12.04 -20.15
N ALA A 129 -5.59 12.55 -19.03
CA ALA A 129 -4.24 12.17 -18.59
C ALA A 129 -4.17 10.67 -18.23
N THR A 130 -3.01 10.08 -18.51
CA THR A 130 -2.55 8.87 -17.82
C THR A 130 -1.61 9.30 -16.71
N VAL A 131 -1.92 8.90 -15.48
CA VAL A 131 -1.21 9.32 -14.26
C VAL A 131 -0.68 8.09 -13.55
N THR A 132 0.60 8.09 -13.20
CA THR A 132 1.22 7.10 -12.33
C THR A 132 1.49 7.71 -10.95
N ALA A 133 0.98 7.08 -9.90
CA ALA A 133 1.25 7.42 -8.51
C ALA A 133 2.18 6.38 -7.87
N ARG A 134 3.14 6.85 -7.08
CA ARG A 134 4.02 6.02 -6.24
C ARG A 134 3.79 6.38 -4.79
N THR A 135 3.20 5.45 -4.04
CA THR A 135 2.80 5.67 -2.65
C THR A 135 3.60 4.77 -1.75
N GLY A 136 4.55 5.34 -1.02
CA GLY A 136 5.25 4.64 0.04
C GLY A 136 4.46 4.70 1.34
N LEU A 137 4.57 3.64 2.14
CA LEU A 137 3.94 3.52 3.45
C LEU A 137 5.00 3.37 4.54
N SER A 138 4.73 3.89 5.73
CA SER A 138 5.57 3.71 6.91
C SER A 138 4.72 3.75 8.17
N TYR A 139 5.12 3.01 9.20
CA TYR A 139 4.56 3.13 10.54
C TYR A 139 5.38 4.07 11.46
N VAL A 140 6.41 4.72 10.91
CA VAL A 140 7.34 5.58 11.66
C VAL A 140 7.18 7.05 11.29
N SER A 141 7.21 7.39 10.00
CA SER A 141 7.12 8.79 9.56
C SER A 141 6.81 8.97 8.07
N VAL A 142 6.36 10.18 7.69
CA VAL A 142 6.23 10.59 6.28
C VAL A 142 7.58 10.52 5.55
N ALA A 143 8.68 10.90 6.21
CA ALA A 143 10.01 10.87 5.61
C ALA A 143 10.44 9.44 5.25
N ASN A 144 10.19 8.47 6.13
CA ASN A 144 10.46 7.07 5.82
C ASN A 144 9.52 6.54 4.73
N ALA A 145 8.24 6.94 4.73
CA ALA A 145 7.31 6.57 3.66
C ALA A 145 7.81 7.06 2.29
N ALA A 146 8.28 8.31 2.19
CA ALA A 146 8.87 8.85 0.96
C ALA A 146 10.13 8.07 0.55
N ARG A 147 11.02 7.79 1.50
CA ARG A 147 12.25 7.02 1.28
C ARG A 147 11.97 5.59 0.81
N ASN A 148 10.95 4.93 1.38
CA ASN A 148 10.53 3.60 0.94
C ASN A 148 10.14 3.62 -0.55
N ALA A 149 9.34 4.60 -0.98
CA ALA A 149 8.95 4.74 -2.37
C ALA A 149 10.13 5.03 -3.30
N GLU A 150 11.04 5.92 -2.90
CA GLU A 150 12.21 6.30 -3.67
C GLU A 150 13.16 5.12 -3.88
N GLU A 151 13.60 4.47 -2.80
CA GLU A 151 14.57 3.37 -2.87
C GLU A 151 13.97 2.13 -3.53
N GLU A 152 12.72 1.76 -3.21
CA GLU A 152 12.13 0.55 -3.76
C GLU A 152 11.75 0.72 -5.23
N THR A 153 11.34 1.91 -5.69
CA THR A 153 10.97 2.07 -7.10
C THR A 153 12.15 2.49 -7.98
N GLY A 154 13.11 3.27 -7.48
CA GLY A 154 14.33 3.66 -8.20
C GLY A 154 14.08 4.27 -9.58
N GLY A 155 12.98 5.02 -9.74
CA GLY A 155 12.57 5.61 -11.02
C GLY A 155 11.98 4.63 -12.05
N ARG A 156 11.87 3.33 -11.75
CA ARG A 156 11.32 2.30 -12.65
C ARG A 156 9.87 2.57 -13.03
N SER A 157 9.51 2.45 -14.30
CA SER A 157 8.13 2.60 -14.79
C SER A 157 7.15 1.62 -14.14
N PHE A 158 5.84 1.89 -14.23
CA PHE A 158 4.80 0.97 -13.76
C PHE A 158 5.02 -0.46 -14.28
N ASP A 159 5.25 -0.60 -15.59
CA ASP A 159 5.42 -1.92 -16.21
C ASP A 159 6.72 -2.62 -15.78
N GLN A 160 7.78 -1.86 -15.47
CA GLN A 160 9.01 -2.42 -14.90
C GLN A 160 8.79 -2.94 -13.48
N VAL A 161 8.07 -2.19 -12.63
CA VAL A 161 7.71 -2.65 -11.28
C VAL A 161 6.81 -3.89 -11.39
N ARG A 162 5.75 -3.85 -12.19
CA ARG A 162 4.85 -4.98 -12.43
C ARG A 162 5.59 -6.26 -12.85
N ARG A 163 6.53 -6.16 -13.79
CA ARG A 163 7.35 -7.31 -14.22
C ARG A 163 8.23 -7.84 -13.09
N SER A 164 8.86 -6.95 -12.34
CA SER A 164 9.66 -7.32 -11.17
C SER A 164 8.82 -8.05 -10.11
N THR A 165 7.63 -7.53 -9.81
CA THR A 165 6.71 -8.12 -8.82
C THR A 165 6.17 -9.47 -9.30
N ALA A 166 5.85 -9.61 -10.58
CA ALA A 166 5.46 -10.89 -11.15
C ALA A 166 6.57 -11.93 -11.06
N GLN A 167 7.83 -11.52 -11.24
CA GLN A 167 8.98 -12.41 -11.07
C GLN A 167 9.16 -12.84 -9.61
N VAL A 168 9.04 -11.92 -8.64
CA VAL A 168 9.06 -12.25 -7.21
C VAL A 168 7.99 -13.30 -6.86
N TRP A 169 6.76 -13.13 -7.36
CA TRP A 169 5.69 -14.11 -7.14
C TRP A 169 5.96 -15.44 -7.83
N LYS A 170 6.50 -15.41 -9.06
CA LYS A 170 6.86 -16.63 -9.78
C LYS A 170 7.92 -17.42 -9.01
N ASP A 171 8.94 -16.75 -8.49
CA ASP A 171 10.01 -17.40 -7.72
C ASP A 171 9.45 -17.99 -6.41
N ALA A 172 8.65 -17.21 -5.67
CA ALA A 172 8.02 -17.68 -4.44
C ALA A 172 7.12 -18.91 -4.67
N LEU A 173 6.25 -18.88 -5.68
CA LEU A 173 5.35 -19.99 -5.98
C LEU A 173 6.09 -21.21 -6.57
N SER A 174 7.23 -21.00 -7.23
CA SER A 174 8.04 -22.09 -7.79
C SER A 174 8.83 -22.87 -6.74
N THR A 175 8.83 -22.42 -5.48
CA THR A 175 9.42 -23.16 -4.35
C THR A 175 8.80 -24.56 -4.18
N VAL A 176 7.55 -24.74 -4.61
CA VAL A 176 6.88 -26.05 -4.65
C VAL A 176 6.48 -26.39 -6.08
N LYS A 177 7.03 -27.48 -6.63
CA LYS A 177 6.71 -27.96 -7.98
C LYS A 177 5.68 -29.08 -7.93
N ALA A 178 4.40 -28.73 -8.12
CA ALA A 178 3.33 -29.72 -8.26
C ALA A 178 3.32 -30.34 -9.69
N THR A 179 3.59 -31.64 -9.82
CA THR A 179 3.69 -32.36 -11.10
C THR A 179 2.45 -33.17 -11.50
N GLY A 180 1.55 -33.45 -10.56
CA GLY A 180 0.31 -34.22 -10.78
C GLY A 180 -0.97 -33.37 -10.87
N GLY A 181 -2.11 -34.06 -10.80
CA GLY A 181 -3.46 -33.47 -10.76
C GLY A 181 -3.95 -32.90 -12.10
N THR A 182 -5.20 -32.47 -12.11
CA THR A 182 -5.83 -31.70 -13.19
C THR A 182 -5.37 -30.24 -13.16
N LYS A 183 -5.66 -29.49 -14.23
CA LYS A 183 -5.42 -28.03 -14.26
C LYS A 183 -6.16 -27.32 -13.10
N SER A 184 -7.39 -27.74 -12.80
CA SER A 184 -8.21 -27.16 -11.73
C SER A 184 -7.58 -27.36 -10.35
N GLU A 185 -7.07 -28.56 -10.06
CA GLU A 185 -6.38 -28.85 -8.81
C GLU A 185 -5.08 -28.07 -8.67
N ARG A 186 -4.30 -27.92 -9.74
CA ARG A 186 -3.11 -27.06 -9.72
C ARG A 186 -3.44 -25.59 -9.48
N VAL A 187 -4.53 -25.09 -10.05
CA VAL A 187 -5.01 -23.72 -9.75
C VAL A 187 -5.37 -23.59 -8.27
N LYS A 188 -6.14 -24.52 -7.70
CA LYS A 188 -6.48 -24.50 -6.26
C LYS A 188 -5.21 -24.52 -5.40
N PHE A 189 -4.26 -25.39 -5.73
CA PHE A 189 -3.00 -25.51 -5.00
C PHE A 189 -2.19 -24.21 -5.01
N TYR A 190 -1.91 -23.63 -6.19
CA TYR A 190 -1.09 -22.42 -6.26
C TYR A 190 -1.83 -21.18 -5.73
N THR A 191 -3.16 -21.13 -5.81
CA THR A 191 -3.95 -20.08 -5.14
C THR A 191 -3.87 -20.21 -3.62
N ALA A 192 -3.96 -21.43 -3.06
CA ALA A 192 -3.81 -21.65 -1.63
C ALA A 192 -2.38 -21.33 -1.14
N LEU A 193 -1.36 -21.70 -1.93
CA LEU A 193 0.03 -21.31 -1.65
C LEU A 193 0.19 -19.80 -1.69
N TYR A 194 -0.32 -19.12 -2.72
CA TYR A 194 -0.32 -17.65 -2.80
C TYR A 194 -0.93 -17.01 -1.54
N HIS A 195 -2.12 -17.44 -1.12
CA HIS A 195 -2.76 -16.91 0.09
C HIS A 195 -1.95 -17.16 1.36
N SER A 196 -1.28 -18.31 1.46
CA SER A 196 -0.44 -18.66 2.62
C SER A 196 0.82 -17.78 2.73
N LEU A 197 1.21 -17.10 1.64
CA LEU A 197 2.40 -16.24 1.56
C LEU A 197 2.07 -14.74 1.65
N LEU A 198 0.81 -14.36 1.84
CA LEU A 198 0.42 -12.95 2.02
C LEU A 198 0.74 -12.41 3.43
N HIS A 199 0.95 -13.29 4.40
CA HIS A 199 1.28 -12.97 5.79
C HIS A 199 2.40 -13.89 6.31
N PRO A 200 3.22 -13.42 7.27
CA PRO A 200 3.17 -12.12 7.94
C PRO A 200 3.68 -10.97 7.04
N ASN A 201 3.43 -9.71 7.44
CA ASN A 201 3.77 -8.53 6.63
C ASN A 201 4.99 -7.80 7.17
N THR A 202 5.90 -7.37 6.29
CA THR A 202 7.02 -6.49 6.65
C THR A 202 6.49 -5.14 7.16
N ALA A 203 7.00 -4.70 8.31
CA ALA A 203 6.60 -3.46 8.98
C ALA A 203 7.76 -2.54 9.35
N ASP A 204 9.00 -2.99 9.19
CA ASP A 204 10.16 -2.09 9.16
C ASP A 204 10.21 -1.31 7.85
N ASP A 205 10.75 -0.09 7.87
CA ASP A 205 11.08 0.73 6.71
C ASP A 205 12.39 0.27 6.04
N VAL A 206 12.72 0.78 4.83
CA VAL A 206 13.97 0.41 4.13
C VAL A 206 15.25 0.74 4.93
N ASN A 207 15.17 1.71 5.84
CA ASN A 207 16.25 2.06 6.75
C ASN A 207 16.30 1.15 8.01
N GLY A 208 15.42 0.16 8.10
CA GLY A 208 15.27 -0.81 9.19
C GLY A 208 14.46 -0.31 10.40
N GLN A 209 13.91 0.90 10.38
CA GLN A 209 13.16 1.44 11.51
C GLN A 209 11.74 0.87 11.57
N TYR A 210 11.24 0.63 12.78
CA TYR A 210 9.86 0.20 13.03
C TYR A 210 9.37 0.73 14.39
N PRO A 211 8.05 0.89 14.61
CA PRO A 211 7.53 1.22 15.93
C PRO A 211 7.63 0.02 16.86
N GLY A 212 8.37 0.16 17.96
CA GLY A 212 8.40 -0.81 19.04
C GLY A 212 7.08 -0.83 19.81
N HIS A 213 6.76 -1.98 20.40
CA HIS A 213 5.59 -2.16 21.28
C HIS A 213 5.65 -1.29 22.55
N ASP A 214 6.83 -0.76 22.88
CA ASP A 214 7.06 0.21 23.96
C ASP A 214 6.85 1.67 23.53
N GLY A 215 6.33 1.89 22.32
CA GLY A 215 6.08 3.21 21.75
C GLY A 215 7.34 3.93 21.24
N LYS A 216 8.51 3.28 21.27
CA LYS A 216 9.77 3.87 20.78
C LYS A 216 10.10 3.34 19.40
N VAL A 217 10.67 4.19 18.54
CA VAL A 217 11.23 3.72 17.27
C VAL A 217 12.42 2.81 17.55
N ARG A 218 12.37 1.61 17.00
CA ARG A 218 13.42 0.58 17.07
C ARG A 218 14.00 0.37 15.67
N LYS A 219 15.10 -0.38 15.59
CA LYS A 219 15.77 -0.71 14.33
C LYS A 219 16.10 -2.19 14.29
N VAL A 220 15.77 -2.86 13.19
CA VAL A 220 16.14 -4.26 12.96
C VAL A 220 17.65 -4.42 12.77
N ALA A 221 18.18 -5.59 13.10
CA ALA A 221 19.56 -5.93 12.76
C ALA A 221 19.74 -6.01 11.23
N PRO A 222 20.95 -5.74 10.70
CA PRO A 222 21.19 -5.83 9.26
C PRO A 222 20.77 -7.17 8.66
N GLY A 223 20.04 -7.13 7.56
CA GLY A 223 19.58 -8.33 6.85
C GLY A 223 18.40 -9.07 7.50
N ARG A 224 17.75 -8.47 8.50
CA ARG A 224 16.54 -8.97 9.18
C ARG A 224 15.37 -8.03 8.90
N HIS A 225 14.16 -8.55 9.03
CA HIS A 225 12.93 -7.75 8.97
C HIS A 225 12.12 -7.85 10.26
N HIS A 226 11.29 -6.82 10.48
CA HIS A 226 10.27 -6.83 11.51
C HIS A 226 8.93 -7.12 10.84
N TYR A 227 8.28 -8.17 11.29
CA TYR A 227 7.02 -8.62 10.74
C TYR A 227 5.84 -8.36 11.68
N VAL A 228 4.65 -8.16 11.11
CA VAL A 228 3.37 -7.97 11.81
C VAL A 228 2.29 -8.86 11.19
N THR A 229 1.05 -8.75 11.69
CA THR A 229 -0.13 -9.53 11.23
C THR A 229 -0.03 -11.02 11.57
N TYR A 230 0.39 -11.33 12.80
CA TYR A 230 0.38 -12.69 13.30
C TYR A 230 -1.01 -13.08 13.81
N ALA A 231 -1.74 -13.86 13.01
CA ALA A 231 -2.98 -14.52 13.44
C ALA A 231 -2.65 -15.76 14.29
N GLY A 232 -2.06 -15.54 15.47
CA GLY A 232 -1.37 -16.57 16.24
C GLY A 232 -2.19 -17.83 16.50
N TRP A 233 -3.50 -17.70 16.77
CA TRP A 233 -4.40 -18.83 17.02
C TRP A 233 -4.55 -19.75 15.80
N ASP A 234 -4.48 -19.22 14.57
CA ASP A 234 -4.61 -20.01 13.33
C ASP A 234 -3.24 -20.40 12.74
N MET A 235 -2.30 -19.46 12.70
CA MET A 235 -1.00 -19.61 12.04
C MET A 235 -0.23 -20.81 12.55
N TYR A 236 -0.27 -21.07 13.87
CA TYR A 236 0.53 -22.13 14.50
C TYR A 236 0.14 -23.53 14.03
N ARG A 237 -1.06 -23.72 13.47
CA ARG A 237 -1.57 -25.05 13.08
C ARG A 237 -0.95 -25.56 11.79
N GLY A 238 -0.39 -24.68 10.96
CA GLY A 238 0.25 -25.10 9.72
C GLY A 238 0.97 -24.00 8.92
N GLN A 239 0.48 -22.76 8.94
CA GLN A 239 1.10 -21.68 8.15
C GLN A 239 2.51 -21.35 8.64
N ALA A 240 2.73 -21.30 9.96
CA ALA A 240 4.04 -21.01 10.54
C ALA A 240 5.08 -22.08 10.14
N GLN A 241 4.70 -23.36 10.20
CA GLN A 241 5.55 -24.47 9.78
C GLN A 241 5.83 -24.44 8.28
N LEU A 242 4.81 -24.13 7.48
CA LEU A 242 4.96 -23.99 6.03
C LEU A 242 5.94 -22.86 5.67
N ILE A 243 5.83 -21.70 6.30
CA ILE A 243 6.75 -20.56 6.09
C ILE A 243 8.15 -20.92 6.54
N ALA A 244 8.32 -21.52 7.73
CA ALA A 244 9.63 -21.94 8.22
C ALA A 244 10.31 -22.98 7.31
N LEU A 245 9.53 -23.86 6.69
CA LEU A 245 10.03 -24.87 5.74
C LEU A 245 10.42 -24.25 4.40
N LEU A 246 9.56 -23.42 3.81
CA LEU A 246 9.75 -22.89 2.45
C LEU A 246 10.63 -21.64 2.41
N PHE A 247 10.56 -20.81 3.46
CA PHE A 247 11.23 -19.52 3.57
C PHE A 247 11.91 -19.37 4.95
N PRO A 248 12.94 -20.18 5.27
CA PRO A 248 13.52 -20.26 6.61
C PRO A 248 14.09 -18.94 7.14
N LYS A 249 14.51 -18.01 6.26
CA LYS A 249 14.91 -16.66 6.67
C LYS A 249 13.73 -15.86 7.22
N VAL A 250 12.59 -15.91 6.53
CA VAL A 250 11.33 -15.27 6.99
C VAL A 250 10.83 -15.96 8.25
N GLY A 251 10.92 -17.29 8.33
CA GLY A 251 10.54 -18.02 9.54
C GLY A 251 11.46 -17.76 10.74
N SER A 252 12.71 -17.35 10.50
CA SER A 252 13.66 -16.99 11.56
C SER A 252 13.54 -15.54 12.01
N ASP A 253 13.08 -14.64 11.14
CA ASP A 253 12.87 -13.21 11.39
C ASP A 253 11.73 -12.97 12.40
#